data_AF-A0A0D2JEK3-F1
#
_entry.id   AF-A0A0D2JEK3-F1
#
_cell.length_a   1.000
_cell.length_b   1.000
_cell.length_c   1.000
_cell.angle_alpha   90.00
_cell.angle_beta   90.00
_cell.angle_gamma   90.00
#
_symmetry.space_group_name_H-M   'P 1'
#
loop_
_entity.id
_entity.type
_entity.pdbx_description
1 polymer ?
#
loop_
_entity_poly.entity_id
_entity_poly.type
_entity_poly.pdbx_seq_one_letter_code
_entity_poly.pdbx_strand_id
1 'polypeptide(L)'
;MNTVPQAAVSLTQRPLRPMAMVSLDGGGVRGLSSLLILRLLLTLVTRELVERQVIPDDQSTLNPQEVFDIAVGTSTGGLIVLMLVKLDMSLEECIEQYKVLSGEIFSKERPLLKRIFGDDWSKFSGKRLQRAVEKLLSSRGQPHDLKLRCSTQKISVQG
;
A
#
# COMPACT_ATOMS: atom_id res chain seq x y z
N MET A 1 -53.71 -1.41 8.45
CA MET A 1 -52.46 -1.40 9.24
C MET A 1 -51.43 -2.21 8.48
N ASN A 2 -50.64 -1.58 7.62
CA ASN A 2 -49.55 -2.24 6.91
C ASN A 2 -48.25 -1.50 7.24
N THR A 3 -47.32 -2.24 7.83
CA THR A 3 -46.00 -1.81 8.27
C THR A 3 -45.10 -1.51 7.07
N VAL A 4 -44.51 -0.31 7.05
CA VAL A 4 -43.49 0.10 6.08
C VAL A 4 -42.16 -0.59 6.42
N PRO A 5 -41.47 -1.24 5.49
CA PRO A 5 -40.15 -1.82 5.75
C PRO A 5 -39.09 -0.72 5.85
N GLN A 6 -38.48 -0.60 7.03
CA GLN A 6 -37.24 0.15 7.25
C GLN A 6 -36.06 -0.61 6.63
N ALA A 7 -35.57 -0.18 5.46
CA ALA A 7 -34.22 -0.49 5.00
C ALA A 7 -33.78 0.46 3.87
N ALA A 8 -33.87 1.76 4.10
CA ALA A 8 -33.07 2.74 3.37
C ALA A 8 -31.92 3.13 4.31
N VAL A 9 -30.82 2.38 4.28
CA VAL A 9 -29.58 2.83 4.90
C VAL A 9 -29.12 4.04 4.09
N SER A 10 -29.48 5.22 4.59
CA SER A 10 -29.08 6.53 4.12
C SER A 10 -27.56 6.58 3.93
N LEU A 11 -27.10 6.58 2.67
CA LEU A 11 -25.70 6.89 2.31
C LEU A 11 -25.33 8.36 2.57
N THR A 12 -26.25 9.17 3.07
CA THR A 12 -26.01 10.53 3.51
C THR A 12 -25.69 10.54 5.00
N GLN A 13 -24.56 11.17 5.35
CA GLN A 13 -24.04 11.47 6.70
C GLN A 13 -22.88 10.60 7.21
N ARG A 14 -21.79 10.49 6.43
CA ARG A 14 -20.49 10.69 7.07
C ARG A 14 -20.28 12.20 7.16
N PRO A 15 -19.94 12.79 8.33
CA PRO A 15 -19.55 14.19 8.38
C PRO A 15 -18.43 14.40 7.35
N LEU A 16 -18.46 15.54 6.64
CA LEU A 16 -17.49 15.90 5.61
C LEU A 16 -16.12 16.12 6.26
N ARG A 17 -15.46 15.04 6.68
CA ARG A 17 -14.05 15.08 7.04
C ARG A 17 -13.28 15.40 5.76
N PRO A 18 -12.29 16.30 5.80
CA PRO A 18 -11.43 16.54 4.66
C PRO A 18 -10.85 15.21 4.15
N MET A 19 -10.84 15.03 2.83
CA MET A 19 -10.25 13.85 2.21
C MET A 19 -8.74 13.83 2.47
N ALA A 20 -8.25 12.73 3.02
CA ALA A 20 -6.83 12.55 3.30
C ALA A 20 -6.19 11.65 2.23
N MET A 21 -5.11 12.12 1.61
CA MET A 21 -4.38 11.36 0.59
C MET A 21 -2.89 11.25 0.94
N VAL A 22 -2.30 10.09 0.66
CA VAL A 22 -0.86 9.87 0.71
C VAL A 22 -0.32 9.54 -0.68
N SER A 23 0.80 10.17 -1.06
CA SER A 23 1.54 9.88 -2.29
C SER A 23 2.94 9.40 -1.95
N LEU A 24 3.34 8.25 -2.51
CA LEU A 24 4.65 7.65 -2.29
C LEU A 24 5.46 7.65 -3.58
N ASP A 25 6.60 8.35 -3.55
CA ASP A 25 7.47 8.48 -4.71
C ASP A 25 8.36 7.24 -4.94
N GLY A 26 8.91 7.17 -6.16
CA GLY A 26 9.90 6.17 -6.52
C GLY A 26 11.27 6.49 -5.89
N GLY A 27 11.92 5.49 -5.30
CA GLY A 27 13.21 5.70 -4.61
C GLY A 27 14.21 4.56 -4.72
N GLY A 28 13.83 3.43 -5.33
CA GLY A 28 14.61 2.19 -5.23
C GLY A 28 14.75 1.78 -3.78
N VAL A 29 15.93 1.31 -3.36
CA VAL A 29 16.24 0.97 -1.96
C VAL A 29 15.84 2.04 -0.94
N ARG A 30 15.84 3.33 -1.33
CA ARG A 30 15.47 4.45 -0.45
C ARG A 30 13.98 4.49 -0.07
N GLY A 31 13.14 3.68 -0.72
CA GLY A 31 11.72 3.54 -0.33
C GLY A 31 11.50 3.11 1.12
N LEU A 32 12.50 2.45 1.74
CA LEU A 32 12.46 2.14 3.17
C LEU A 32 12.43 3.42 4.01
N SER A 33 13.13 4.47 3.61
CA SER A 33 13.08 5.77 4.29
C SER A 33 11.66 6.34 4.28
N SER A 34 10.98 6.30 3.13
CA SER A 34 9.59 6.76 3.00
C SER A 34 8.64 5.99 3.93
N LEU A 35 8.82 4.67 4.07
CA LEU A 35 8.04 3.85 5.00
C LEU A 35 8.32 4.22 6.46
N LEU A 36 9.57 4.49 6.83
CA LEU A 36 9.93 4.91 8.19
C LEU A 36 9.37 6.29 8.54
N ILE A 37 9.37 7.22 7.58
CA ILE A 37 8.73 8.53 7.73
C ILE A 37 7.21 8.36 7.90
N LEU A 38 6.58 7.52 7.08
CA LEU A 38 5.15 7.22 7.19
C LEU A 38 4.81 6.61 8.56
N ARG A 39 5.66 5.72 9.08
CA ARG A 39 5.50 5.15 10.43
C ARG A 39 5.58 6.18 11.54
N LEU A 40 6.56 7.08 11.47
CA LEU A 40 6.67 8.18 12.42
C LEU A 40 5.43 9.06 12.35
N LEU A 41 4.98 9.43 11.16
CA LEU A 41 3.78 10.23 10.95
C LEU A 41 2.54 9.57 11.58
N LEU A 42 2.30 8.30 11.31
CA LEU A 42 1.15 7.57 11.84
C LEU A 42 1.22 7.39 13.35
N THR A 43 2.43 7.25 13.90
CA THR A 43 2.63 7.25 15.36
C THR A 43 2.22 8.58 15.98
N LEU A 44 2.64 9.70 15.37
CA LEU A 44 2.27 11.04 15.84
C LEU A 44 0.77 11.30 15.69
N VAL A 45 0.16 10.92 14.57
CA VAL A 45 -1.29 11.03 14.34
C VAL A 45 -2.07 10.20 15.36
N THR A 46 -1.66 8.96 15.61
CA THR A 46 -2.32 8.10 16.59
C THR A 46 -2.28 8.75 17.98
N ARG A 47 -1.12 9.24 18.41
CA ARG A 47 -0.98 9.95 19.70
C ARG A 47 -1.89 11.17 19.79
N GLU A 48 -1.90 12.02 18.76
CA GLU A 48 -2.75 13.22 18.74
C GLU A 48 -4.24 12.85 18.84
N LEU A 49 -4.68 11.77 18.17
CA LEU A 49 -6.07 11.32 18.23
C LEU A 49 -6.44 10.71 19.58
N VAL A 50 -5.51 10.02 20.24
CA VAL A 50 -5.66 9.54 21.62
C VAL A 50 -5.76 10.73 22.59
N GLU A 51 -4.85 11.70 22.51
CA GLU A 51 -4.86 12.89 23.38
C GLU A 51 -6.16 13.72 23.24
N ARG A 52 -6.75 13.73 22.04
CA ARG A 52 -8.05 14.36 21.76
C ARG A 52 -9.25 13.48 22.11
N GLN A 53 -9.04 12.27 22.64
CA GLN A 53 -10.09 11.30 22.98
C GLN A 53 -10.97 10.91 21.78
N VAL A 54 -10.40 10.93 20.57
CA VAL A 54 -11.09 10.51 19.33
C VAL A 54 -11.02 8.98 19.17
N ILE A 55 -9.93 8.36 19.64
CA ILE A 55 -9.72 6.91 19.66
C ILE A 55 -9.25 6.47 21.06
N PRO A 56 -9.38 5.18 21.42
CA PRO A 56 -9.04 4.68 22.77
C PRO A 56 -7.55 4.84 23.15
N ASP A 57 -7.27 4.99 24.44
CA ASP A 57 -5.90 5.16 24.96
C ASP A 57 -4.98 3.95 24.73
N ASP A 58 -5.55 2.75 24.59
CA ASP A 58 -4.83 1.50 24.32
C ASP A 58 -4.66 1.21 22.82
N GLN A 59 -5.08 2.14 21.96
CA GLN A 59 -5.00 1.99 20.51
C GLN A 59 -3.55 1.87 20.04
N SER A 60 -3.25 0.75 19.36
CA SER A 60 -1.98 0.59 18.65
C SER A 60 -1.88 1.57 17.48
N THR A 61 -0.66 1.89 17.05
CA THR A 61 -0.40 2.76 15.89
C THR A 61 -1.30 2.40 14.71
N LEU A 62 -2.06 3.38 14.23
CA LEU A 62 -2.96 3.23 13.10
C LEU A 62 -2.17 2.88 11.83
N ASN A 63 -2.77 2.03 11.00
CA ASN A 63 -2.26 1.73 9.69
C ASN A 63 -2.67 2.80 8.68
N PRO A 64 -1.94 2.93 7.55
CA PRO A 64 -2.26 3.92 6.51
C PRO A 64 -3.71 3.85 6.02
N GLN A 65 -4.29 2.64 5.93
CA GLN A 65 -5.67 2.41 5.46
C GLN A 65 -6.73 2.98 6.42
N GLU A 66 -6.38 3.21 7.69
CA GLU A 66 -7.28 3.77 8.71
C GLU A 66 -7.29 5.31 8.67
N VAL A 67 -6.20 5.90 8.15
CA VAL A 67 -6.00 7.36 8.14
C VAL A 67 -6.29 7.97 6.77
N PHE A 68 -5.80 7.36 5.69
CA PHE A 68 -5.88 7.92 4.34
C PHE A 68 -7.01 7.29 3.52
N ASP A 69 -7.82 8.13 2.88
CA ASP A 69 -8.86 7.69 1.95
C ASP A 69 -8.27 7.22 0.61
N ILE A 70 -7.14 7.80 0.22
CA ILE A 70 -6.47 7.53 -1.06
C ILE A 70 -4.98 7.32 -0.82
N ALA A 71 -4.43 6.25 -1.39
CA ALA A 71 -2.99 6.05 -1.50
C ALA A 71 -2.60 5.91 -2.97
N VAL A 72 -1.62 6.70 -3.39
CA VAL A 72 -1.05 6.65 -4.74
C VAL A 72 0.47 6.50 -4.64
N GLY A 73 1.08 5.92 -5.67
CA GLY A 73 2.52 5.80 -5.68
C GLY A 73 3.10 5.47 -7.05
N THR A 74 4.33 5.91 -7.27
CA THR A 74 5.06 5.72 -8.53
C THR A 74 6.26 4.81 -8.32
N SER A 75 6.51 3.88 -9.25
CA SER A 75 7.65 2.95 -9.18
C SER A 75 7.65 2.17 -7.86
N THR A 76 8.71 2.25 -7.05
CA THR A 76 8.77 1.71 -5.68
C THR A 76 7.56 2.06 -4.83
N GLY A 77 7.08 3.31 -4.89
CA GLY A 77 5.91 3.73 -4.13
C GLY A 77 4.64 2.99 -4.55
N GLY A 78 4.51 2.64 -5.83
CA GLY A 78 3.41 1.80 -6.32
C GLY A 78 3.47 0.37 -5.75
N LEU A 79 4.67 -0.20 -5.60
CA LEU A 79 4.86 -1.49 -4.93
C LEU A 79 4.50 -1.43 -3.44
N ILE A 80 4.83 -0.31 -2.77
CA ILE A 80 4.43 -0.08 -1.38
C ILE A 80 2.91 0.04 -1.26
N VAL A 81 2.27 0.83 -2.13
CA VAL A 81 0.81 0.97 -2.16
C VAL A 81 0.13 -0.36 -2.45
N LEU A 82 0.69 -1.20 -3.33
CA LEU A 82 0.20 -2.56 -3.57
C LEU A 82 0.20 -3.38 -2.27
N MET A 83 1.31 -3.38 -1.54
CA MET A 83 1.44 -4.13 -0.29
C MET A 83 0.46 -3.65 0.79
N LEU A 84 0.42 -2.33 1.03
CA LEU A 84 -0.48 -1.75 2.02
C LEU A 84 -1.93 -1.95 1.62
N VAL A 85 -2.36 -1.44 0.47
CA VAL A 85 -3.78 -1.33 0.15
C VAL A 85 -4.34 -2.61 -0.47
N LYS A 86 -3.63 -3.21 -1.43
CA LYS A 86 -4.19 -4.34 -2.19
C LYS A 86 -3.98 -5.68 -1.49
N LEU A 87 -2.85 -5.84 -0.80
CA LEU A 87 -2.54 -7.04 -0.03
C LEU A 87 -2.89 -6.90 1.45
N ASP A 88 -3.50 -5.76 1.83
CA ASP A 88 -3.98 -5.45 3.18
C ASP A 88 -2.92 -5.67 4.26
N MET A 89 -1.66 -5.33 3.95
CA MET A 89 -0.57 -5.47 4.91
C MET A 89 -0.61 -4.31 5.89
N SER A 90 -0.33 -4.63 7.16
CA SER A 90 0.01 -3.61 8.15
C SER A 90 1.29 -2.87 7.73
N LEU A 91 1.50 -1.68 8.30
CA LEU A 91 2.70 -0.90 8.01
C LEU A 91 3.99 -1.65 8.38
N GLU A 92 3.99 -2.35 9.52
CA GLU A 92 5.16 -3.12 9.98
C GLU A 92 5.44 -4.31 9.05
N GLU A 93 4.42 -5.06 8.65
CA GLU A 93 4.60 -6.13 7.66
C GLU A 93 5.13 -5.58 6.34
N CYS A 94 4.59 -4.46 5.88
CA CYS A 94 5.05 -3.81 4.66
C CYS A 94 6.54 -3.40 4.78
N ILE A 95 6.98 -2.89 5.93
CA ILE A 95 8.39 -2.54 6.17
C ILE A 95 9.29 -3.77 6.07
N GLU A 96 8.94 -4.86 6.76
CA GLU A 96 9.75 -6.07 6.76
C GLU A 96 9.77 -6.75 5.39
N GLN A 97 8.62 -6.84 4.71
CA GLN A 97 8.56 -7.34 3.34
C GLN A 97 9.36 -6.46 2.37
N TYR A 98 9.33 -5.14 2.54
CA TYR A 98 10.08 -4.23 1.70
C TYR A 98 11.60 -4.41 1.85
N LYS A 99 12.11 -4.69 3.06
CA LYS A 99 13.55 -4.98 3.27
C LYS A 99 13.98 -6.20 2.45
N VAL A 100 13.18 -7.27 2.45
CA VAL A 100 13.45 -8.49 1.67
C VAL A 100 13.37 -8.21 0.17
N LEU A 101 12.27 -7.62 -0.30
CA LEU A 101 12.03 -7.33 -1.70
C LEU A 101 13.08 -6.38 -2.28
N SER A 102 13.43 -5.31 -1.55
CA SER A 102 14.43 -4.35 -1.99
C SER A 102 15.82 -4.98 -2.12
N GLY A 103 16.17 -5.93 -1.25
CA GLY A 103 17.34 -6.80 -1.42
C GLY A 103 17.29 -7.59 -2.73
N GLU A 104 16.20 -8.33 -2.98
CA GLU A 104 16.08 -9.14 -4.20
C GLU A 104 16.05 -8.32 -5.49
N ILE A 105 15.40 -7.17 -5.49
CA ILE A 105 15.18 -6.32 -6.68
C ILE A 105 16.42 -5.47 -6.98
N PHE A 106 17.03 -4.87 -5.94
CA PHE A 106 18.06 -3.86 -6.11
C PHE A 106 19.49 -4.35 -5.85
N SER A 107 19.70 -5.61 -5.42
CA SER A 107 21.06 -6.16 -5.28
C SER A 107 21.82 -6.13 -6.61
N LYS A 108 23.00 -5.50 -6.61
CA LYS A 108 23.90 -5.42 -7.75
C LYS A 108 24.75 -6.69 -7.85
N GLU A 109 24.31 -7.68 -8.61
CA GLU A 109 25.26 -8.63 -9.18
C GLU A 109 25.63 -8.16 -10.58
N ARG A 110 26.63 -7.27 -10.66
CA ARG A 110 27.36 -7.08 -11.92
C ARG A 110 28.69 -7.83 -11.78
N PRO A 111 28.85 -9.00 -12.44
CA PRO A 111 30.16 -9.63 -12.57
C PRO A 111 31.13 -8.61 -13.16
N LEU A 112 32.38 -8.56 -12.66
CA LEU A 112 33.41 -7.59 -13.08
C LEU A 112 33.54 -7.53 -14.62
N LEU A 113 33.44 -8.69 -15.29
CA LEU A 113 33.49 -8.86 -16.74
C LEU A 113 32.41 -8.04 -17.49
N LYS A 114 31.19 -7.92 -16.96
CA LYS A 114 30.10 -7.13 -17.58
C LYS A 114 30.27 -5.61 -17.42
N ARG A 115 31.12 -5.12 -16.50
CA ARG A 115 31.49 -3.69 -16.43
C ARG A 115 32.52 -3.31 -17.48
N ILE A 116 33.33 -4.26 -17.95
CA ILE A 116 34.45 -4.03 -18.85
C ILE A 116 34.04 -4.22 -20.33
N PHE A 117 33.06 -5.10 -20.63
CA PHE A 117 32.78 -5.54 -22.00
C PHE A 117 31.31 -5.50 -22.48
N GLY A 118 30.37 -4.74 -21.88
CA GLY A 118 28.93 -4.97 -22.17
C GLY A 118 27.97 -3.79 -22.25
N ASP A 119 27.40 -3.61 -23.45
CA ASP A 119 26.36 -2.66 -23.92
C ASP A 119 24.92 -2.98 -23.45
N ASP A 120 24.70 -3.29 -22.17
CA ASP A 120 23.33 -3.55 -21.67
C ASP A 120 22.88 -2.49 -20.63
N TRP A 121 22.08 -1.53 -21.10
CA TRP A 121 21.70 -0.30 -20.39
C TRP A 121 20.57 -0.47 -19.36
N SER A 122 20.01 -1.68 -19.17
CA SER A 122 19.01 -1.89 -18.12
C SER A 122 19.70 -2.11 -16.75
N LYS A 123 19.70 -1.08 -15.90
CA LYS A 123 20.19 -1.18 -14.50
C LYS A 123 19.33 -2.11 -13.64
N PHE A 124 18.09 -2.41 -14.07
CA PHE A 124 17.15 -3.29 -13.38
C PHE A 124 16.49 -4.25 -14.38
N SER A 125 16.56 -5.55 -14.10
CA SER A 125 15.89 -6.56 -14.92
C SER A 125 14.42 -6.64 -14.52
N GLY A 126 13.50 -6.36 -15.44
CA GLY A 126 12.05 -6.53 -15.22
C GLY A 126 11.70 -7.93 -14.72
N LYS A 127 12.45 -8.95 -15.17
CA LYS A 127 12.29 -10.35 -14.72
C LYS A 127 12.62 -10.57 -13.24
N ARG A 128 13.46 -9.72 -12.61
CA ARG A 128 13.74 -9.81 -11.17
C ARG A 128 12.59 -9.24 -10.37
N LEU A 129 12.10 -8.06 -10.76
CA LEU A 129 10.93 -7.45 -10.15
C LEU A 129 9.71 -8.37 -10.26
N GLN A 130 9.44 -8.90 -11.46
CA GLN A 130 8.33 -9.82 -11.69
C GLN A 130 8.40 -11.02 -10.74
N ARG A 131 9.54 -11.74 -10.70
CA ARG A 131 9.72 -12.89 -9.81
C ARG A 131 9.55 -12.54 -8.33
N ALA A 132 10.06 -11.39 -7.90
CA ALA A 132 9.92 -10.94 -6.51
C ALA A 132 8.45 -10.69 -6.15
N VAL A 133 7.68 -10.06 -7.06
CA VAL A 133 6.23 -9.85 -6.87
C VAL A 133 5.47 -11.17 -6.93
N GLU A 134 5.76 -12.08 -7.86
CA GLU A 134 5.13 -13.40 -7.94
C GLU A 134 5.34 -14.21 -6.67
N LYS A 135 6.55 -14.19 -6.11
CA LYS A 135 6.86 -14.80 -4.80
C LYS A 135 6.03 -14.17 -3.68
N LEU A 136 5.96 -12.84 -3.64
CA LEU A 136 5.16 -12.10 -2.65
C LEU A 136 3.69 -12.47 -2.72
N LEU A 137 3.12 -12.55 -3.93
CA LEU A 137 1.73 -12.96 -4.12
C LEU A 137 1.51 -14.40 -3.67
N SER A 138 2.43 -15.30 -4.06
CA SER A 138 2.36 -16.72 -3.67
C SER A 138 2.42 -16.91 -2.16
N SER A 139 3.30 -16.18 -1.46
CA SER A 139 3.42 -16.27 0.02
C SER A 139 2.21 -15.72 0.77
N ARG A 140 1.32 -15.00 0.06
CA ARG A 140 0.04 -14.47 0.55
C ARG A 140 -1.17 -15.25 0.01
N GLY A 141 -0.94 -16.38 -0.68
CA GLY A 141 -2.01 -17.18 -1.28
C GLY A 141 -2.76 -16.49 -2.43
N GLN A 142 -2.15 -15.48 -3.06
CA GLN A 142 -2.73 -14.71 -4.15
C GLN A 142 -2.25 -15.24 -5.52
N PRO A 143 -3.11 -15.21 -6.55
CA PRO A 143 -2.71 -15.61 -7.90
C PRO A 143 -1.78 -14.58 -8.54
N HIS A 144 -0.94 -15.00 -9.49
CA HIS A 144 0.04 -14.12 -10.13
C HIS A 144 -0.61 -13.06 -11.05
N ASP A 145 -1.83 -13.33 -11.52
CA ASP A 145 -2.65 -12.43 -12.33
C ASP A 145 -3.66 -11.62 -11.48
N LEU A 146 -3.37 -11.44 -10.18
CA LEU A 146 -4.20 -10.67 -9.26
C LEU A 146 -4.62 -9.33 -9.88
N LYS A 147 -5.92 -9.18 -10.11
CA LYS A 147 -6.48 -7.94 -10.66
C LYS A 147 -6.41 -6.83 -9.62
N LEU A 148 -5.79 -5.72 -9.98
CA LEU A 148 -5.70 -4.52 -9.11
C LEU A 148 -7.06 -3.87 -8.90
N ARG A 149 -7.91 -3.85 -9.93
CA ARG A 149 -9.28 -3.33 -9.83
C ARG A 149 -10.16 -4.30 -9.06
N CYS A 150 -10.96 -3.78 -8.14
CA CYS A 150 -12.17 -4.47 -7.74
C CYS A 150 -13.14 -4.45 -8.93
N SER A 151 -13.84 -5.54 -9.20
CA SER A 151 -14.88 -5.56 -10.23
C SER A 151 -15.92 -4.50 -9.87
N THR A 152 -16.17 -3.57 -10.79
CA THR A 152 -17.18 -2.54 -10.63
C THR A 152 -18.51 -3.24 -10.37
N GLN A 153 -19.06 -3.18 -9.16
CA GLN A 153 -20.49 -3.39 -9.00
C GLN A 153 -21.15 -2.30 -9.83
N LYS A 154 -21.80 -2.68 -10.94
CA LYS A 154 -22.72 -1.77 -11.63
C LYS A 154 -23.70 -1.29 -10.58
N ILE A 155 -23.64 -0.01 -10.23
CA ILE A 155 -24.77 0.64 -9.58
C ILE A 155 -25.89 0.58 -10.60
N SER A 156 -26.79 -0.39 -10.45
CA SER A 156 -28.03 -0.42 -11.20
C SER A 156 -28.88 0.69 -10.62
N VAL A 157 -28.77 1.88 -11.21
CA VAL A 157 -29.79 2.92 -11.08
C VAL A 157 -30.96 2.45 -11.93
N GLN A 158 -31.89 1.71 -11.31
CA GLN A 158 -33.23 1.59 -11.85
C GLN A 158 -33.91 2.95 -11.62
N GLY A 159 -34.23 3.63 -12.72
CA GLY A 159 -35.07 4.83 -12.72
C GLY A 159 -36.54 4.48 -12.64
#